data_AF-A0A2E8S105-F1
#
_entry.id   AF-A0A2E8S105-F1
#
_cell.length_a   1.000
_cell.length_b   1.000
_cell.length_c   1.000
_cell.angle_alpha   90.00
_cell.angle_beta   90.00
_cell.angle_gamma   90.00
#
_symmetry.space_group_name_H-M   'P 1'
#
loop_
_entity.id
_entity.type
_entity.pdbx_description
1 polymer ?
#
loop_
_entity_poly.entity_id
_entity_poly.type
_entity_poly.pdbx_seq_one_letter_code
_entity_poly.pdbx_strand_id
1 'polypeptide(L)'
;MFKPRFFNFVLLVLLLACNRSTGPHQTTADAPTSNRNQPDVQKQSQPDIDKKKYKKAGRNRPPAVGGCLILCSTAQKAAKNFIGCLHGDLCSHPGSPGLARTKNAPAYYFINSRKLVVSGKALGNTWQELSVQNKLKDRTQQMENFIEELAKPLRKTATKVPIKTLLEQGLTQEEASASEATFSFTAPGMNFPWRLKFHKRGVEWLIYSLEYRP
;
A
#
# COMPACT_ATOMS: atom_id res chain seq x y z
N MET A 1 22.33 -53.00 -39.46
CA MET A 1 22.31 -54.22 -38.62
C MET A 1 21.95 -53.81 -37.21
N PHE A 2 20.99 -54.53 -36.60
CA PHE A 2 20.49 -54.49 -35.20
C PHE A 2 19.82 -53.20 -34.64
N LYS A 3 18.48 -53.24 -34.70
CA LYS A 3 17.50 -52.82 -33.65
C LYS A 3 17.49 -53.88 -32.50
N PRO A 4 16.74 -53.78 -31.38
CA PRO A 4 16.16 -52.63 -30.63
C PRO A 4 16.19 -52.78 -29.06
N ARG A 5 15.65 -51.76 -28.35
CA ARG A 5 14.78 -51.78 -27.12
C ARG A 5 15.25 -52.45 -25.81
N PHE A 6 15.01 -51.76 -24.68
CA PHE A 6 14.21 -52.16 -23.50
C PHE A 6 14.76 -51.52 -22.22
N PHE A 7 14.00 -50.63 -21.58
CA PHE A 7 13.88 -50.43 -20.12
C PHE A 7 12.89 -49.26 -19.89
N ASN A 8 11.58 -49.54 -19.97
CA ASN A 8 10.65 -49.69 -18.83
C ASN A 8 10.65 -48.49 -17.87
N PHE A 9 9.72 -47.53 -17.98
CA PHE A 9 8.28 -47.63 -17.62
C PHE A 9 8.04 -48.12 -16.19
N VAL A 10 8.52 -47.39 -15.17
CA VAL A 10 8.07 -47.55 -13.77
C VAL A 10 8.11 -46.19 -13.08
N LEU A 11 7.06 -45.37 -13.20
CA LEU A 11 6.46 -44.58 -12.09
C LEU A 11 5.23 -43.77 -12.54
N LEU A 12 4.38 -44.35 -13.40
CA LEU A 12 3.09 -43.76 -13.79
C LEU A 12 1.91 -44.64 -13.34
N VAL A 13 2.01 -45.19 -12.12
CA VAL A 13 0.95 -45.96 -11.45
C VAL A 13 0.99 -45.65 -9.95
N LEU A 14 0.59 -44.44 -9.59
CA LEU A 14 0.12 -44.10 -8.24
C LEU A 14 -1.16 -43.26 -8.41
N LEU A 15 -2.06 -43.86 -9.19
CA LEU A 15 -3.46 -43.51 -9.26
C LEU A 15 -4.22 -44.43 -8.28
N LEU A 16 -5.24 -43.85 -7.64
CA LEU A 16 -6.52 -44.51 -7.37
C LEU A 16 -6.57 -45.62 -6.30
N ALA A 17 -6.54 -45.19 -5.04
CA ALA A 17 -7.39 -45.69 -3.95
C ALA A 17 -7.52 -44.54 -2.95
N CYS A 18 -8.66 -43.92 -2.66
CA CYS A 18 -9.96 -44.52 -2.39
C CYS A 18 -11.09 -43.70 -3.00
N ASN A 19 -12.03 -44.45 -3.55
CA ASN A 19 -13.29 -44.04 -4.13
C ASN A 19 -14.38 -44.06 -3.05
N ARG A 20 -15.43 -43.26 -3.27
CA ARG A 20 -16.85 -43.50 -2.93
C ARG A 20 -17.38 -43.33 -1.50
N SER A 21 -18.36 -42.44 -1.40
CA SER A 21 -19.71 -42.73 -0.87
C SER A 21 -20.68 -41.63 -1.41
N THR A 22 -21.45 -41.90 -2.48
CA THR A 22 -22.92 -42.18 -2.51
C THR A 22 -23.76 -41.16 -1.71
N GLY A 23 -24.82 -40.52 -2.23
CA GLY A 23 -25.68 -40.79 -3.37
C GLY A 23 -26.68 -39.63 -3.65
N PRO A 24 -27.75 -39.87 -4.44
CA PRO A 24 -28.49 -38.87 -5.23
C PRO A 24 -29.85 -38.47 -4.65
N HIS A 25 -30.42 -37.31 -5.01
CA HIS A 25 -31.87 -37.01 -5.08
C HIS A 25 -32.06 -35.64 -5.79
N GLN A 26 -32.56 -35.62 -7.03
CA GLN A 26 -33.98 -35.46 -7.42
C GLN A 26 -34.49 -34.01 -7.45
N THR A 27 -34.90 -33.64 -8.66
CA THR A 27 -35.76 -32.52 -9.05
C THR A 27 -37.18 -32.70 -8.49
N THR A 28 -37.77 -31.62 -7.97
CA THR A 28 -39.22 -31.27 -7.96
C THR A 28 -39.31 -29.85 -7.37
N ALA A 29 -39.76 -28.86 -8.14
CA ALA A 29 -41.14 -28.35 -8.16
C ALA A 29 -41.68 -28.04 -6.75
N ASP A 30 -41.72 -26.76 -6.38
CA ASP A 30 -42.99 -26.03 -6.20
C ASP A 30 -42.76 -24.64 -5.59
N ALA A 31 -43.40 -23.66 -6.21
CA ALA A 31 -43.57 -22.32 -5.66
C ALA A 31 -44.60 -22.36 -4.51
N PRO A 32 -44.39 -21.59 -3.43
CA PRO A 32 -45.49 -21.16 -2.59
C PRO A 32 -45.78 -19.67 -2.84
N THR A 33 -46.93 -19.47 -3.48
CA THR A 33 -47.93 -18.44 -3.20
C THR A 33 -47.62 -17.40 -2.13
N SER A 34 -47.69 -16.15 -2.60
CA SER A 34 -48.13 -14.95 -1.90
C SER A 34 -49.17 -15.22 -0.78
N ASN A 35 -48.85 -14.75 0.42
CA ASN A 35 -49.85 -14.17 1.31
C ASN A 35 -49.22 -13.12 2.25
N ARG A 36 -49.33 -11.87 1.80
CA ARG A 36 -49.89 -10.73 2.54
C ARG A 36 -49.72 -10.76 4.07
N ASN A 37 -48.78 -9.94 4.56
CA ASN A 37 -49.02 -8.91 5.58
C ASN A 37 -47.69 -8.25 5.94
N GLN A 38 -47.37 -7.12 5.31
CA GLN A 38 -46.47 -6.14 5.93
C GLN A 38 -46.96 -4.71 5.60
N PRO A 39 -47.05 -3.83 6.60
CA PRO A 39 -47.67 -2.51 6.47
C PRO A 39 -46.73 -1.49 5.81
N ASP A 40 -47.35 -0.46 5.24
CA ASP A 40 -46.79 0.73 4.57
C ASP A 40 -45.36 1.11 4.98
N VAL A 41 -44.40 0.84 4.10
CA VAL A 41 -43.15 1.62 4.07
C VAL A 41 -43.43 2.85 3.22
N GLN A 42 -43.75 3.95 3.92
CA GLN A 42 -43.75 5.29 3.36
C GLN A 42 -42.51 5.48 2.47
N LYS A 43 -42.77 5.86 1.22
CA LYS A 43 -41.80 6.37 0.27
C LYS A 43 -41.18 7.65 0.85
N GLN A 44 -40.16 7.49 1.68
CA GLN A 44 -39.39 8.61 2.21
C GLN A 44 -38.58 9.19 1.05
N SER A 45 -39.10 10.29 0.52
CA SER A 45 -38.41 11.19 -0.40
C SER A 45 -36.96 11.38 0.04
N GLN A 46 -36.02 10.95 -0.82
CA GLN A 46 -34.61 11.29 -0.69
C GLN A 46 -34.50 12.81 -0.51
N PRO A 47 -33.86 13.30 0.57
CA PRO A 47 -33.63 14.71 0.69
C PRO A 47 -32.63 15.12 -0.39
N ASP A 48 -33.04 16.07 -1.23
CA ASP A 48 -32.20 16.72 -2.21
C ASP A 48 -30.99 17.32 -1.49
N ILE A 49 -29.85 16.66 -1.59
CA ILE A 49 -28.64 17.11 -0.90
C ILE A 49 -28.10 18.28 -1.69
N ASP A 50 -28.42 19.47 -1.20
CA ASP A 50 -27.91 20.75 -1.65
C ASP A 50 -26.36 20.71 -1.66
N LYS A 51 -25.80 20.53 -2.86
CA LYS A 51 -24.36 20.31 -3.14
C LYS A 51 -23.45 21.43 -2.63
N LYS A 52 -24.00 22.53 -2.12
CA LYS A 52 -23.25 23.69 -1.61
C LYS A 52 -22.84 23.58 -0.13
N LYS A 53 -23.35 22.61 0.65
CA LYS A 53 -23.06 22.50 2.10
C LYS A 53 -21.95 21.52 2.51
N TYR A 54 -21.23 20.91 1.56
CA TYR A 54 -20.04 20.06 1.83
C TYR A 54 -18.73 20.85 2.03
N LYS A 55 -18.80 22.15 2.34
CA LYS A 55 -17.65 22.97 2.72
C LYS A 55 -17.53 23.07 4.25
N LYS A 56 -17.21 21.97 4.94
CA LYS A 56 -16.52 21.99 6.25
C LYS A 56 -16.28 20.55 6.74
N ALA A 57 -15.04 20.10 6.55
CA ALA A 57 -14.33 19.03 7.26
C ALA A 57 -15.17 17.89 7.85
N GLY A 58 -15.25 16.77 7.10
CA GLY A 58 -15.86 15.52 7.54
C GLY A 58 -15.18 14.90 8.75
N ARG A 59 -15.84 15.00 9.91
CA ARG A 59 -15.62 14.16 11.09
C ARG A 59 -16.30 12.81 10.84
N ASN A 60 -15.62 11.91 10.13
CA ASN A 60 -15.85 10.45 10.07
C ASN A 60 -14.87 9.78 9.09
N ARG A 61 -13.67 10.36 8.94
CA ARG A 61 -12.60 9.71 8.18
C ARG A 61 -11.83 8.83 9.17
N PRO A 62 -11.58 7.54 8.87
CA PRO A 62 -10.65 6.76 9.66
C PRO A 62 -9.34 7.55 9.77
N PRO A 63 -8.67 7.57 10.93
CA PRO A 63 -7.48 8.39 11.13
C PRO A 63 -6.50 8.11 10.01
N ALA A 64 -6.21 9.12 9.19
CA ALA A 64 -5.25 9.03 8.11
C ALA A 64 -3.89 8.76 8.75
N VAL A 65 -3.43 7.51 8.67
CA VAL A 65 -2.04 7.18 8.98
C VAL A 65 -1.41 7.03 7.62
N GLY A 66 -0.95 8.15 7.08
CA GLY A 66 -0.74 8.39 5.65
C GLY A 66 -0.87 9.89 5.42
N GLY A 67 -2.03 10.40 5.05
CA GLY A 67 -2.26 11.86 5.01
C GLY A 67 -1.58 12.56 3.83
N CYS A 68 -1.01 11.80 2.89
CA CYS A 68 -0.48 12.29 1.63
C CYS A 68 -1.58 12.68 0.62
N LEU A 69 -2.83 12.25 0.84
CA LEU A 69 -4.01 12.59 0.05
C LEU A 69 -3.78 12.40 -1.47
N ILE A 70 -4.03 13.44 -2.27
CA ILE A 70 -3.93 13.39 -3.73
C ILE A 70 -2.50 13.10 -4.22
N LEU A 71 -1.48 13.42 -3.42
CA LEU A 71 -0.06 13.16 -3.74
C LEU A 71 0.25 11.66 -3.79
N CYS A 72 -0.59 10.83 -3.17
CA CYS A 72 -0.48 9.38 -3.19
C CYS A 72 -1.73 8.69 -3.74
N SER A 73 -2.49 9.39 -4.60
CA SER A 73 -3.68 8.82 -5.28
C SER A 73 -3.38 7.63 -6.19
N THR A 74 -2.14 7.48 -6.62
CA THR A 74 -1.65 6.34 -7.43
C THR A 74 -0.30 5.88 -6.88
N ALA A 75 0.05 4.62 -7.08
CA ALA A 75 1.32 4.06 -6.62
C ALA A 75 2.54 4.83 -7.15
N GLN A 76 2.53 5.17 -8.45
CA GLN A 76 3.65 5.90 -9.05
C GLN A 76 3.77 7.34 -8.55
N LYS A 77 2.64 8.05 -8.33
CA LYS A 77 2.68 9.38 -7.68
C LYS A 77 3.21 9.28 -6.25
N ALA A 78 2.77 8.26 -5.49
CA ALA A 78 3.26 8.05 -4.13
C ALA A 78 4.78 7.81 -4.11
N ALA A 79 5.30 6.96 -5.00
CA ALA A 79 6.73 6.69 -5.12
C ALA A 79 7.54 7.95 -5.50
N LYS A 80 7.13 8.67 -6.55
CA LYS A 80 7.80 9.90 -6.99
C LYS A 80 7.81 10.98 -5.90
N ASN A 81 6.67 11.23 -5.26
CA ASN A 81 6.57 12.23 -4.21
C ASN A 81 7.37 11.81 -2.97
N PHE A 82 7.31 10.55 -2.55
CA PHE A 82 8.11 10.06 -1.41
C PHE A 82 9.60 10.32 -1.62
N ILE A 83 10.15 9.93 -2.77
CA ILE A 83 11.56 10.15 -3.10
C ILE A 83 11.87 11.65 -3.21
N GLY A 84 10.98 12.45 -3.79
CA GLY A 84 11.08 13.91 -3.82
C GLY A 84 11.17 14.53 -2.42
N CYS A 85 10.29 14.11 -1.51
CA CYS A 85 10.33 14.58 -0.12
C CYS A 85 11.66 14.22 0.56
N LEU A 86 12.20 13.00 0.32
CA LEU A 86 13.48 12.58 0.88
C LEU A 86 14.64 13.40 0.33
N HIS A 87 14.61 13.70 -0.97
CA HIS A 87 15.59 14.56 -1.65
C HIS A 87 15.62 15.98 -1.06
N GLY A 88 14.50 16.44 -0.52
CA GLY A 88 14.34 17.79 0.04
C GLY A 88 13.54 18.71 -0.87
N ASP A 89 13.02 18.19 -1.99
CA ASP A 89 11.99 18.85 -2.78
C ASP A 89 10.69 18.79 -1.95
N LEU A 90 10.39 19.90 -1.29
CA LEU A 90 9.38 19.96 -0.24
C LEU A 90 8.02 19.53 -0.78
N CYS A 91 7.52 18.42 -0.24
CA CYS A 91 6.14 17.99 -0.41
C CYS A 91 5.20 18.97 0.30
N SER A 92 4.93 20.08 -0.38
CA SER A 92 4.05 21.14 0.10
C SER A 92 2.62 20.65 -0.05
N HIS A 93 1.97 20.34 1.07
CA HIS A 93 0.54 20.04 1.06
C HIS A 93 -0.23 21.31 0.66
N PRO A 94 -1.00 21.32 -0.45
CA PRO A 94 -1.87 22.45 -0.77
C PRO A 94 -3.06 22.43 0.21
N GLY A 95 -2.86 22.96 1.40
CA GLY A 95 -3.86 22.95 2.48
C GLY A 95 -3.33 23.01 3.91
N SER A 96 -2.01 22.91 4.11
CA SER A 96 -1.39 23.04 5.45
C SER A 96 -0.49 24.27 5.53
N PRO A 97 -1.04 25.50 5.51
CA PRO A 97 -0.26 26.69 5.79
C PRO A 97 0.22 26.62 7.25
N GLY A 98 1.54 26.52 7.45
CA GLY A 98 2.14 26.59 8.79
C GLY A 98 2.97 25.38 9.24
N LEU A 99 3.08 24.30 8.47
CA LEU A 99 4.07 23.23 8.75
C LEU A 99 5.44 23.56 8.17
N ALA A 100 5.95 24.76 8.46
CA ALA A 100 7.37 25.03 8.41
C ALA A 100 7.94 24.60 9.78
N ARG A 101 8.61 23.43 9.88
CA ARG A 101 9.68 23.26 10.89
C ARG A 101 10.59 22.04 10.84
N THR A 102 10.44 21.13 9.90
CA THR A 102 11.53 20.20 9.57
C THR A 102 11.59 20.08 8.06
N LYS A 103 12.71 20.47 7.44
CA LYS A 103 12.89 20.46 5.96
C LYS A 103 12.66 19.07 5.33
N ASN A 104 12.45 18.03 6.13
CA ASN A 104 12.65 16.63 5.78
C ASN A 104 11.55 15.68 6.27
N ALA A 105 10.67 16.07 7.19
CA ALA A 105 9.66 15.17 7.75
C ALA A 105 8.37 14.92 6.94
N PRO A 106 8.02 15.58 5.82
CA PRO A 106 6.76 15.24 5.14
C PRO A 106 6.79 13.85 4.47
N ALA A 107 7.96 13.23 4.30
CA ALA A 107 8.08 11.90 3.69
C ALA A 107 7.38 10.79 4.51
N TYR A 108 7.25 10.94 5.84
CA TYR A 108 6.54 9.93 6.64
C TYR A 108 5.04 9.84 6.30
N TYR A 109 4.45 10.85 5.64
CA TYR A 109 3.06 10.79 5.19
C TYR A 109 2.82 9.71 4.11
N PHE A 110 3.87 9.23 3.47
CA PHE A 110 3.78 8.15 2.48
C PHE A 110 3.93 6.77 3.12
N ILE A 111 4.11 6.68 4.44
CA ILE A 111 4.39 5.44 5.16
C ILE A 111 3.15 4.94 5.89
N ASN A 112 2.82 3.67 5.66
CA ASN A 112 1.90 2.94 6.51
C ASN A 112 2.60 2.53 7.81
N SER A 113 2.60 3.44 8.78
CA SER A 113 3.33 3.27 10.04
C SER A 113 2.86 2.11 10.92
N ARG A 114 1.81 1.38 10.54
CA ARG A 114 1.33 0.20 11.29
C ARG A 114 1.85 -1.11 10.70
N LYS A 115 2.21 -1.12 9.42
CA LYS A 115 2.62 -2.32 8.69
C LYS A 115 4.07 -2.25 8.20
N LEU A 116 4.79 -1.15 8.46
CA LEU A 116 6.11 -0.93 7.88
C LEU A 116 7.09 -2.03 8.29
N VAL A 117 7.69 -2.66 7.29
CA VAL A 117 8.86 -3.55 7.42
C VAL A 117 10.05 -2.94 6.69
N VAL A 118 11.18 -2.79 7.38
CA VAL A 118 12.41 -2.23 6.81
C VAL A 118 13.52 -3.27 6.84
N SER A 119 13.96 -3.74 5.67
CA SER A 119 15.01 -4.77 5.55
C SER A 119 14.85 -5.93 6.56
N GLY A 120 13.61 -6.43 6.67
CA GLY A 120 13.24 -7.53 7.59
C GLY A 120 12.80 -7.10 9.00
N LYS A 121 12.98 -5.84 9.41
CA LYS A 121 12.58 -5.33 10.73
C LYS A 121 11.17 -4.73 10.72
N ALA A 122 10.26 -5.27 11.52
CA ALA A 122 8.85 -4.83 11.59
C ALA A 122 8.65 -3.57 12.47
N LEU A 123 9.08 -2.40 11.98
CA LEU A 123 8.93 -1.12 12.69
C LEU A 123 7.46 -0.75 12.96
N GLY A 124 6.53 -1.26 12.14
CA GLY A 124 5.10 -1.03 12.28
C GLY A 124 4.54 -1.43 13.66
N ASN A 125 5.04 -2.53 14.24
CA ASN A 125 4.59 -3.01 15.55
C ASN A 125 4.98 -2.02 16.65
N THR A 126 6.25 -1.61 16.67
CA THR A 126 6.77 -0.64 17.64
C THR A 126 6.00 0.69 17.58
N TRP A 127 5.77 1.22 16.37
CA TRP A 127 5.02 2.47 16.22
C TRP A 127 3.54 2.33 16.59
N GLN A 128 2.94 1.16 16.35
CA GLN A 128 1.59 0.87 16.78
C GLN A 128 1.50 0.81 18.31
N GLU A 129 2.44 0.15 18.99
CA GLU A 129 2.51 0.10 20.45
C GLU A 129 2.63 1.49 21.07
N LEU A 130 3.53 2.34 20.54
CA LEU A 130 3.67 3.72 21.00
C LEU A 130 2.35 4.51 20.85
N SER A 131 1.61 4.27 19.77
CA SER A 131 0.29 4.89 19.58
C SER A 131 -0.73 4.41 20.61
N VAL A 132 -0.77 3.11 20.92
CA VAL A 132 -1.70 2.52 21.90
C VAL A 132 -1.36 2.99 23.31
N GLN A 133 -0.08 3.20 23.62
CA GLN A 133 0.41 3.73 24.89
C GLN A 133 0.28 5.26 25.02
N ASN A 134 -0.40 5.94 24.09
CA ASN A 134 -0.50 7.41 24.03
C ASN A 134 0.86 8.16 23.94
N LYS A 135 1.93 7.48 23.54
CA LYS A 135 3.27 8.05 23.30
C LYS A 135 3.41 8.60 21.89
N LEU A 136 2.47 9.48 21.49
CA LEU A 136 2.42 10.02 20.14
C LEU A 136 3.64 10.88 19.79
N LYS A 137 4.20 11.60 20.78
CA LYS A 137 5.43 12.39 20.60
C LYS A 137 6.62 11.49 20.24
N ASP A 138 6.82 10.40 20.98
CA ASP A 138 7.92 9.46 20.74
C ASP A 138 7.77 8.77 19.39
N ARG A 139 6.55 8.37 19.05
CA ARG A 139 6.23 7.80 17.72
C ARG A 139 6.64 8.75 16.60
N THR A 140 6.21 10.02 16.68
CA THR A 140 6.55 11.03 15.66
C THR A 140 8.06 11.23 15.57
N GLN A 141 8.75 11.38 16.70
CA GLN A 141 10.21 11.56 16.73
C GLN A 141 10.94 10.37 16.09
N GLN A 142 10.51 9.13 16.37
CA GLN A 142 11.13 7.96 15.76
C GLN A 142 10.91 7.90 14.24
N MET A 143 9.72 8.28 13.77
CA MET A 143 9.42 8.36 12.34
C MET A 143 10.28 9.44 11.67
N GLU A 144 10.43 10.61 12.29
CA GLU A 144 11.28 11.70 11.79
C GLU A 144 12.75 11.28 11.70
N ASN A 145 13.29 10.66 12.76
CA ASN A 145 14.65 10.13 12.77
C ASN A 145 14.85 9.09 11.68
N PHE A 146 13.91 8.16 11.52
CA PHE A 146 13.95 7.15 10.46
C PHE A 146 14.00 7.78 9.05
N ILE A 147 13.15 8.78 8.79
CA ILE A 147 13.13 9.50 7.51
C ILE A 147 14.43 10.25 7.27
N GLU A 148 15.00 10.87 8.31
CA GLU A 148 16.28 11.58 8.18
C GLU A 148 17.42 10.62 7.83
N GLU A 149 17.51 9.47 8.51
CA GLU A 149 18.51 8.44 8.18
C GLU A 149 18.33 7.91 6.75
N LEU A 150 17.09 7.68 6.33
CA LEU A 150 16.80 7.24 4.97
C LEU A 150 17.19 8.30 3.93
N ALA A 151 17.00 9.58 4.23
CA ALA A 151 17.32 10.66 3.31
C ALA A 151 18.83 10.93 3.16
N LYS A 152 19.65 10.64 4.17
CA LYS A 152 21.12 10.88 4.16
C LYS A 152 21.83 10.38 2.90
N PRO A 153 21.74 9.10 2.50
CA PRO A 153 22.43 8.60 1.30
C PRO A 153 21.96 9.32 0.03
N LEU A 154 20.65 9.56 -0.11
CA LEU A 154 20.09 10.28 -1.25
C LEU A 154 20.60 11.72 -1.30
N ARG A 155 20.63 12.45 -0.18
CA ARG A 155 21.13 13.83 -0.15
C ARG A 155 22.64 13.93 -0.36
N LYS A 156 23.40 12.97 0.17
CA LYS A 156 24.86 12.90 -0.03
C LYS A 156 25.20 12.79 -1.52
N THR A 157 24.40 12.06 -2.28
CA THR A 157 24.64 11.82 -3.71
C THR A 157 23.90 12.78 -4.64
N ALA A 158 22.75 13.32 -4.22
CA ALA A 158 21.86 14.09 -5.09
C ALA A 158 22.15 15.61 -5.16
N THR A 159 23.30 16.06 -4.68
CA THR A 159 23.69 17.50 -4.73
C THR A 159 24.01 18.02 -6.14
N LYS A 160 24.09 17.15 -7.15
CA LYS A 160 24.48 17.54 -8.53
C LYS A 160 23.46 17.20 -9.62
N VAL A 161 22.35 16.53 -9.29
CA VAL A 161 21.36 16.08 -10.29
C VAL A 161 19.96 16.55 -9.87
N PRO A 162 19.19 17.21 -10.75
CA PRO A 162 17.81 17.58 -10.48
C PRO A 162 16.94 16.36 -10.11
N ILE A 163 16.05 16.49 -9.13
CA ILE A 163 15.18 15.40 -8.67
C ILE A 163 14.35 14.79 -9.80
N LYS A 164 13.89 15.61 -10.75
CA LYS A 164 13.16 15.14 -11.94
C LYS A 164 13.97 14.12 -12.72
N THR A 165 15.25 14.43 -13.00
CA THR A 165 16.17 13.54 -13.72
C THR A 165 16.46 12.27 -12.92
N LEU A 166 16.64 12.37 -11.59
CA LEU A 166 16.81 11.21 -10.71
C LEU A 166 15.61 10.26 -10.77
N LEU A 167 14.39 10.81 -10.76
CA LEU A 167 13.17 10.01 -10.84
C LEU A 167 12.97 9.37 -12.22
N GLU A 168 13.36 10.06 -13.30
CA GLU A 168 13.24 9.54 -14.67
C GLU A 168 14.21 8.40 -14.95
N GLN A 169 15.43 8.47 -14.38
CA GLN A 169 16.48 7.48 -14.63
C GLN A 169 16.54 6.37 -13.57
N GLY A 170 16.20 6.71 -12.32
CA GLY A 170 16.41 5.84 -11.18
C GLY A 170 15.20 5.04 -10.74
N LEU A 171 13.97 5.49 -11.03
CA LEU A 171 12.73 4.86 -10.54
C LEU A 171 12.11 3.93 -11.59
N THR A 172 12.13 2.63 -11.31
CA THR A 172 11.54 1.59 -12.16
C THR A 172 10.39 0.91 -11.43
N GLN A 173 9.26 0.69 -12.11
CA GLN A 173 8.18 -0.14 -11.60
C GLN A 173 8.49 -1.61 -11.91
N GLU A 174 8.54 -2.46 -10.89
CA GLU A 174 8.81 -3.89 -11.05
C GLU A 174 7.51 -4.69 -11.20
N GLU A 175 6.56 -4.43 -10.30
CA GLU A 175 5.30 -5.17 -10.20
C GLU A 175 4.16 -4.21 -9.86
N ALA A 176 2.96 -4.46 -10.39
CA ALA A 176 1.77 -3.70 -10.05
C ALA A 176 0.50 -4.54 -10.18
N SER A 177 -0.40 -4.36 -9.22
CA SER A 177 -1.75 -4.91 -9.18
C SER A 177 -2.76 -3.83 -8.75
N ALA A 178 -4.03 -4.21 -8.61
CA ALA A 178 -5.08 -3.29 -8.16
C ALA A 178 -4.87 -2.77 -6.72
N SER A 179 -4.14 -3.50 -5.89
CA SER A 179 -3.95 -3.21 -4.47
C SER A 179 -2.50 -3.08 -4.03
N GLU A 180 -1.54 -3.51 -4.84
CA GLU A 180 -0.11 -3.51 -4.50
C GLU A 180 0.76 -3.08 -5.67
N ALA A 181 1.92 -2.50 -5.37
CA ALA A 181 2.89 -2.11 -6.38
C ALA A 181 4.30 -2.06 -5.76
N THR A 182 5.28 -2.47 -6.55
CA THR A 182 6.69 -2.49 -6.17
C THR A 182 7.49 -1.62 -7.12
N PHE A 183 8.30 -0.74 -6.54
CA PHE A 183 9.22 0.12 -7.27
C PHE A 183 10.66 -0.14 -6.81
N SER A 184 11.58 -0.18 -7.77
CA SER A 184 13.01 -0.10 -7.52
C SER A 184 13.48 1.33 -7.75
N PHE A 185 14.31 1.85 -6.85
CA PHE A 185 14.92 3.17 -6.97
C PHE A 185 16.42 3.12 -6.71
N THR A 186 17.20 3.58 -7.68
CA THR A 186 18.66 3.74 -7.54
C THR A 186 19.03 5.18 -7.87
N ALA A 187 19.68 5.87 -6.93
CA ALA A 187 20.31 7.16 -7.21
C ALA A 187 21.80 6.95 -7.57
N PRO A 188 22.42 7.88 -8.32
CA PRO A 188 23.87 7.88 -8.53
C PRO A 188 24.61 7.75 -7.20
N GLY A 189 25.66 6.93 -7.13
CA GLY A 189 26.45 6.73 -5.92
C GLY A 189 25.78 5.90 -4.81
N MET A 190 24.57 5.38 -5.02
CA MET A 190 24.02 4.30 -4.18
C MET A 190 24.50 2.95 -4.73
N ASN A 191 25.10 2.13 -3.87
CA ASN A 191 25.60 0.81 -4.26
C ASN A 191 24.47 -0.21 -4.52
N PHE A 192 23.29 0.03 -3.94
CA PHE A 192 22.17 -0.90 -4.01
C PHE A 192 20.85 -0.17 -4.23
N PRO A 193 19.94 -0.74 -5.06
CA PRO A 193 18.61 -0.19 -5.23
C PRO A 193 17.82 -0.27 -3.92
N TRP A 194 17.01 0.76 -3.67
CA TRP A 194 15.91 0.66 -2.73
C TRP A 194 14.72 -0.01 -3.40
N ARG A 195 14.11 -0.97 -2.72
CA ARG A 195 12.86 -1.60 -3.14
C ARG A 195 11.74 -1.09 -2.25
N LEU A 196 10.79 -0.38 -2.85
CA LEU A 196 9.66 0.27 -2.20
C LEU A 196 8.38 -0.48 -2.55
N LYS A 197 7.76 -1.14 -1.56
CA LYS A 197 6.47 -1.82 -1.74
C LYS A 197 5.34 -0.98 -1.16
N PHE A 198 4.35 -0.74 -2.00
CA PHE A 198 3.16 0.04 -1.70
C PHE A 198 1.93 -0.84 -1.63
N HIS A 199 1.03 -0.49 -0.72
CA HIS A 199 -0.29 -1.11 -0.61
C HIS A 199 -1.35 -0.02 -0.62
N LYS A 200 -2.47 -0.30 -1.28
CA LYS A 200 -3.61 0.60 -1.38
C LYS A 200 -4.40 0.59 -0.07
N ARG A 201 -4.62 1.77 0.51
CA ARG A 201 -5.47 1.98 1.69
C ARG A 201 -6.50 3.07 1.41
N GLY A 202 -7.73 2.64 1.13
CA GLY A 202 -8.77 3.55 0.67
C GLY A 202 -8.36 4.17 -0.67
N VAL A 203 -8.14 5.49 -0.67
CA VAL A 203 -7.72 6.25 -1.86
C VAL A 203 -6.21 6.49 -1.92
N GLU A 204 -5.47 6.16 -0.86
CA GLU A 204 -4.04 6.44 -0.73
C GLU A 204 -3.21 5.18 -1.02
N TRP A 205 -2.05 5.35 -1.64
CA TRP A 205 -1.02 4.34 -1.79
C TRP A 205 0.11 4.61 -0.81
N LEU A 206 0.37 3.68 0.10
CA LEU A 206 1.31 3.87 1.20
C LEU A 206 2.37 2.76 1.21
N ILE A 207 3.59 3.14 1.55
CA ILE A 207 4.72 2.22 1.73
C ILE A 207 4.47 1.36 2.96
N TYR A 208 4.50 0.05 2.79
CA TYR A 208 4.44 -0.92 3.88
C TYR A 208 5.70 -1.77 3.97
N SER A 209 6.54 -1.77 2.94
CA SER A 209 7.86 -2.39 3.03
C SER A 209 8.88 -1.57 2.24
N LEU A 210 10.05 -1.42 2.86
CA LEU A 210 11.21 -0.75 2.28
C LEU A 210 12.41 -1.67 2.47
N GLU A 211 13.01 -2.11 1.39
CA GLU A 211 14.23 -2.94 1.43
C GLU A 211 15.37 -2.13 0.84
N TYR A 212 16.46 -2.03 1.58
CA TYR A 212 17.74 -1.57 1.07
C TYR A 212 18.79 -2.50 1.65
N ARG A 213 19.58 -3.12 0.77
CA ARG A 213 20.70 -3.96 1.19
C ARG A 213 21.94 -3.06 1.20
N PRO A 214 22.60 -2.82 2.35
CA PRO A 214 23.94 -2.23 2.37
C PRO A 214 25.00 -3.21 1.89
#